data_AF-X0XNU3-F1
#
_entry.id   AF-X0XNU3-F1
#
_cell.length_a   1.000
_cell.length_b   1.000
_cell.length_c   1.000
_cell.angle_alpha   90.00
_cell.angle_beta   90.00
_cell.angle_gamma   90.00
#
_symmetry.space_group_name_H-M   'P 1'
#
loop_
_entity.id
_entity.type
_entity.pdbx_description
1 polymer ?
#
loop_
_entity_poly.entity_id
_entity_poly.type
_entity_poly.pdbx_seq_one_letter_code
_entity_poly.pdbx_strand_id
1 'polypeptide(L)'
;ASTLTSLDPEFSRKWEPQAALPDDRLHALREFHAAGIFTWVSLEPTLDCASSLALIEVTHKYVDLFKIGRANYLPMTKSTDWETYTHRIVELCQKLGVAHYIKKDLQIHLPADYPNTLRVPQYHEATI
;
A
#
# COMPACT_ATOMS: atom_id res chain seq x y z
N ALA A 1 5.75 -8.47 -6.26
CA ALA A 1 5.37 -7.87 -4.95
C ALA A 1 6.42 -6.86 -4.54
N SER A 2 6.05 -5.78 -3.85
CA SER A 2 7.02 -4.81 -3.31
C SER A 2 6.52 -4.18 -2.02
N THR A 3 7.43 -3.75 -1.15
CA THR A 3 7.12 -2.79 -0.08
C THR A 3 7.44 -1.40 -0.59
N LEU A 4 6.55 -0.43 -0.38
CA LEU A 4 6.76 0.97 -0.79
C LEU A 4 6.51 1.89 0.41
N THR A 5 7.35 2.91 0.59
CA THR A 5 7.25 3.87 1.70
C THR A 5 7.00 5.31 1.25
N SER A 6 7.60 5.72 0.13
CA SER A 6 7.43 7.05 -0.48
C SER A 6 7.78 7.02 -1.96
N LEU A 7 7.31 8.02 -2.70
CA LEU A 7 7.74 8.33 -4.07
C LEU A 7 9.06 9.12 -4.09
N ASP A 8 9.45 9.72 -2.96
CA ASP A 8 10.64 10.55 -2.88
C ASP A 8 11.91 9.70 -2.67
N PRO A 9 12.89 9.74 -3.60
CA PRO A 9 14.13 9.00 -3.46
C PRO A 9 15.00 9.47 -2.29
N GLU A 10 14.91 10.74 -1.86
CA GLU A 10 15.63 11.22 -0.68
C GLU A 10 15.02 10.68 0.62
N PHE A 11 13.69 10.70 0.72
CA PHE A 11 12.96 10.05 1.81
C PHE A 11 13.30 8.55 1.87
N SER A 12 13.28 7.86 0.73
CA SER A 12 13.65 6.44 0.63
C SER A 12 15.09 6.20 1.10
N ARG A 13 16.06 7.01 0.67
CA ARG A 13 17.45 6.87 1.12
C ARG A 13 17.62 7.09 2.62
N LYS A 14 16.84 7.98 3.23
CA LYS A 14 16.87 8.23 4.67
C LYS A 14 16.36 7.04 5.48
N TRP A 15 15.24 6.46 5.06
CA TRP A 15 14.51 5.46 5.86
C TRP A 15 14.79 4.01 5.48
N GLU A 16 15.16 3.77 4.23
CA GLU A 16 15.44 2.44 3.66
C GLU A 16 16.68 2.48 2.75
N PRO A 17 17.87 2.88 3.26
CA PRO A 17 19.08 3.16 2.45
C PRO A 17 19.61 2.00 1.62
N GLN A 18 19.25 0.76 1.97
CA GLN A 18 19.66 -0.46 1.26
C GLN A 18 18.60 -0.96 0.26
N ALA A 19 17.41 -0.36 0.24
CA ALA A 19 16.37 -0.71 -0.70
C ALA A 19 16.65 -0.09 -2.07
N ALA A 20 16.14 -0.74 -3.12
CA ALA A 20 16.06 -0.12 -4.44
C ALA A 20 15.24 1.18 -4.37
N LEU A 21 15.57 2.16 -5.21
CA LEU A 21 14.86 3.44 -5.23
C LEU A 21 13.37 3.22 -5.58
N PRO A 22 12.47 4.13 -5.17
CA PRO A 22 11.05 4.02 -5.47
C PRO A 22 10.78 3.75 -6.96
N ASP A 23 11.41 4.51 -7.85
CA ASP A 23 11.19 4.40 -9.30
C ASP A 23 11.52 3.00 -9.85
N ASP A 24 12.61 2.37 -9.42
CA ASP A 24 12.98 1.02 -9.85
C ASP A 24 11.92 0.00 -9.42
N ARG A 25 11.39 0.15 -8.19
CA ARG A 25 10.33 -0.71 -7.65
C ARG A 25 9.00 -0.51 -8.39
N LEU A 26 8.66 0.74 -8.71
CA LEU A 26 7.46 1.08 -9.48
C LEU A 26 7.54 0.54 -10.91
N HIS A 27 8.70 0.69 -11.55
CA HIS A 27 8.96 0.14 -12.88
C HIS A 27 8.80 -1.38 -12.87
N ALA A 28 9.44 -2.08 -11.93
CA ALA A 28 9.32 -3.54 -11.82
C ALA A 28 7.86 -4.00 -11.64
N LEU A 29 7.08 -3.33 -10.76
CA LEU A 29 5.66 -3.64 -10.58
C LEU A 29 4.87 -3.49 -11.89
N ARG A 30 5.12 -2.42 -12.64
CA ARG A 30 4.46 -2.17 -13.92
C ARG A 30 4.78 -3.26 -14.95
N GLU A 31 6.05 -3.64 -15.07
CA GLU A 31 6.47 -4.70 -16.00
C GLU A 31 5.89 -6.06 -15.60
N PHE A 32 5.84 -6.40 -14.31
CA PHE A 32 5.21 -7.64 -13.85
C PHE A 32 3.72 -7.67 -14.16
N HIS A 33 3.00 -6.59 -13.87
CA HIS A 33 1.57 -6.51 -14.17
C HIS A 33 1.31 -6.60 -15.69
N ALA A 34 2.10 -5.88 -16.51
CA ALA A 34 2.01 -5.95 -17.97
C ALA A 34 2.30 -7.35 -18.52
N ALA A 35 3.14 -8.14 -17.85
CA ALA A 35 3.40 -9.54 -18.17
C ALA A 35 2.32 -10.51 -17.65
N GLY A 36 1.20 -10.01 -17.12
CA GLY A 36 0.10 -10.82 -16.58
C GLY A 36 0.38 -11.44 -15.22
N ILE A 37 1.45 -11.02 -14.53
CA ILE A 37 1.78 -11.50 -13.19
C ILE A 37 1.04 -10.67 -12.15
N PHE A 38 0.32 -11.32 -11.24
CA PHE A 38 -0.38 -10.64 -10.15
C PHE A 38 0.61 -9.88 -9.25
N THR A 39 0.30 -8.63 -8.99
CA THR A 39 1.13 -7.70 -8.24
C THR A 39 0.46 -7.29 -6.94
N TRP A 40 1.27 -7.08 -5.91
CA TRP A 40 0.76 -6.54 -4.66
C TRP A 40 1.82 -5.68 -3.98
N VAL A 41 1.33 -4.67 -3.25
CA VAL A 41 2.15 -3.71 -2.52
C VAL A 41 1.86 -3.80 -1.03
N SER A 42 2.90 -3.85 -0.21
CA SER A 42 2.81 -3.58 1.24
C SER A 42 3.12 -2.12 1.50
N LEU A 43 2.16 -1.38 2.06
CA LEU A 43 2.35 -0.05 2.63
C LEU A 43 2.58 -0.20 4.14
N GLU A 44 3.69 -0.87 4.48
CA GLU A 44 4.16 -1.02 5.85
C GLU A 44 5.69 -1.21 5.86
N PRO A 45 6.45 -0.42 6.65
CA PRO A 45 5.97 0.61 7.58
C PRO A 45 5.38 1.83 6.83
N THR A 46 4.24 2.35 7.32
CA THR A 46 3.75 3.68 6.89
C THR A 46 4.56 4.73 7.64
N LEU A 47 5.50 5.36 6.93
CA LEU A 47 6.40 6.38 7.49
C LEU A 47 5.87 7.81 7.30
N ASP A 48 4.98 8.00 6.32
CA ASP A 48 4.25 9.23 6.06
C ASP A 48 2.89 8.90 5.45
N CYS A 49 1.81 9.47 6.01
CA CYS A 49 0.44 9.16 5.60
C CYS A 49 0.14 9.66 4.19
N ALA A 50 0.66 10.83 3.80
CA ALA A 50 0.45 11.39 2.47
C ALA A 50 1.14 10.53 1.40
N SER A 51 2.33 10.03 1.69
CA SER A 51 3.09 9.13 0.83
C SER A 51 2.32 7.84 0.52
N SER A 52 1.71 7.19 1.51
CA SER A 52 0.88 5.99 1.28
C SER A 52 -0.32 6.27 0.36
N LEU A 53 -1.01 7.40 0.55
CA LEU A 53 -2.14 7.80 -0.30
C LEU A 53 -1.68 8.07 -1.74
N ALA A 54 -0.60 8.85 -1.91
CA ALA A 54 -0.03 9.15 -3.21
C ALA A 54 0.42 7.88 -3.94
N LEU A 55 1.04 6.92 -3.24
CA LEU A 55 1.43 5.63 -3.80
C LEU A 55 0.22 4.87 -4.33
N ILE A 56 -0.89 4.79 -3.60
CA ILE A 56 -2.11 4.15 -4.09
C ILE A 56 -2.60 4.88 -5.35
N GLU A 57 -2.71 6.20 -5.31
CA GLU A 57 -3.17 7.01 -6.45
C GLU A 57 -2.36 6.77 -7.73
N VAL A 58 -1.03 6.70 -7.64
CA VAL A 58 -0.18 6.54 -8.84
C VAL A 58 0.00 5.09 -9.28
N THR A 59 -0.29 4.11 -8.41
CA THR A 59 -0.01 2.69 -8.68
C THR A 59 -1.25 1.82 -8.89
N HIS A 60 -2.45 2.29 -8.51
CA HIS A 60 -3.69 1.49 -8.51
C HIS A 60 -4.02 0.77 -9.83
N LYS A 61 -3.51 1.25 -10.97
CA LYS A 61 -3.76 0.65 -12.29
C LYS A 61 -2.89 -0.57 -12.61
N TYR A 62 -1.85 -0.82 -11.84
CA TYR A 62 -0.91 -1.93 -12.05
C TYR A 62 -0.51 -2.59 -10.72
N VAL A 63 -1.29 -2.35 -9.66
CA VAL A 63 -1.17 -3.00 -8.36
C VAL A 63 -2.51 -3.62 -8.03
N ASP A 64 -2.55 -4.94 -8.02
CA ASP A 64 -3.79 -5.70 -7.90
C ASP A 64 -4.28 -5.80 -6.45
N LEU A 65 -3.38 -5.68 -5.48
CA LEU A 65 -3.70 -5.73 -4.06
C LEU A 65 -2.78 -4.83 -3.22
N PHE A 66 -3.38 -4.00 -2.36
CA PHE A 66 -2.66 -3.27 -1.32
C PHE A 66 -2.81 -3.92 0.05
N LYS A 67 -1.71 -4.02 0.80
CA LYS A 67 -1.73 -4.42 2.22
C LYS A 67 -1.24 -3.24 3.05
N ILE A 68 -2.14 -2.61 3.80
CA ILE A 68 -1.85 -1.36 4.51
C ILE A 68 -1.66 -1.62 6.00
N GLY A 69 -0.52 -1.16 6.55
CA GLY A 69 -0.20 -1.24 7.97
C GLY A 69 0.35 0.08 8.50
N ARG A 70 0.65 0.13 9.80
CA ARG A 70 1.29 1.30 10.44
C ARG A 70 2.77 1.05 10.68
N ALA A 71 3.57 2.11 10.77
CA ALA A 71 4.90 1.96 11.34
C ALA A 71 4.81 1.49 12.79
N ASN A 72 5.71 0.59 13.17
CA ASN A 72 5.84 0.06 14.52
C ASN A 72 7.18 0.48 15.12
N TYR A 73 7.22 0.69 16.44
CA TYR A 73 8.43 1.00 17.22
C TYR A 73 9.19 2.29 16.84
N LEU A 74 8.57 3.21 16.09
CA LEU A 74 9.15 4.52 15.76
C LEU A 74 8.50 5.62 16.61
N PRO A 75 9.20 6.74 16.88
CA PRO A 75 8.60 7.88 17.60
C PRO A 75 7.30 8.38 16.95
N MET A 76 7.27 8.46 15.62
CA MET A 76 6.09 8.85 14.84
C MET A 76 4.88 7.95 15.08
N THR A 77 5.10 6.67 15.44
CA THR A 77 4.02 5.71 15.70
C THR A 77 3.05 6.22 16.76
N LYS A 78 3.53 7.00 17.73
CA LYS A 78 2.72 7.55 18.82
C LYS A 78 2.02 8.86 18.48
N SER A 79 2.53 9.60 17.50
CA SER A 79 2.04 10.94 17.14
C SER A 79 1.19 10.97 15.87
N THR A 80 1.30 9.93 15.02
CA THR A 80 0.48 9.82 13.81
C THR A 80 -0.97 9.55 14.17
N ASP A 81 -1.88 10.31 13.56
CA ASP A 81 -3.32 10.05 13.61
C ASP A 81 -3.69 8.85 12.72
N TRP A 82 -3.67 7.66 13.32
CA TRP A 82 -3.96 6.40 12.62
C TRP A 82 -5.43 6.23 12.27
N GLU A 83 -6.34 6.90 12.97
CA GLU A 83 -7.77 6.86 12.67
C GLU A 83 -8.06 7.60 11.37
N THR A 84 -7.65 8.87 11.31
CA THR A 84 -7.80 9.69 10.10
C THR A 84 -7.06 9.06 8.91
N TYR A 85 -5.87 8.51 9.14
CA TYR A 85 -5.14 7.77 8.10
C TYR A 85 -5.95 6.59 7.55
N THR A 86 -6.50 5.75 8.43
CA THR A 86 -7.25 4.55 8.02
C THR A 86 -8.50 4.91 7.24
N HIS A 87 -9.27 5.90 7.71
CA HIS A 87 -10.46 6.38 7.00
C HIS A 87 -10.13 6.90 5.60
N ARG A 88 -9.06 7.69 5.45
CA ARG A 88 -8.63 8.21 4.15
C ARG A 88 -8.15 7.11 3.19
N ILE A 89 -7.45 6.10 3.70
CA ILE A 89 -7.04 4.94 2.89
C ILE A 89 -8.26 4.18 2.38
N VAL A 90 -9.21 3.88 3.27
CA VAL A 90 -10.44 3.17 2.91
C VAL A 90 -11.23 3.94 1.85
N GLU A 91 -11.46 5.24 2.07
CA GLU A 91 -12.17 6.11 1.12
C GLU A 91 -11.47 6.12 -0.25
N LEU A 92 -10.14 6.26 -0.27
CA LEU A 92 -9.36 6.26 -1.50
C LEU A 92 -9.44 4.92 -2.24
N CYS A 93 -9.25 3.80 -1.53
CA CYS A 93 -9.30 2.47 -2.14
C CYS A 93 -10.69 2.17 -2.72
N GLN A 94 -11.76 2.56 -2.01
CA GLN A 94 -13.14 2.45 -2.51
C GLN A 94 -13.36 3.31 -3.76
N LYS A 95 -12.92 4.58 -3.73
CA LYS A 95 -13.02 5.50 -4.85
C LYS A 95 -12.31 4.98 -6.11
N LEU A 96 -11.14 4.35 -5.93
CA LEU A 96 -10.35 3.81 -7.03
C LEU A 96 -10.73 2.38 -7.43
N GLY A 97 -11.61 1.72 -6.67
CA GLY A 97 -12.04 0.35 -6.93
C GLY A 97 -10.93 -0.70 -6.78
N VAL A 98 -9.94 -0.46 -5.91
CA VAL A 98 -8.81 -1.38 -5.71
C VAL A 98 -8.99 -2.31 -4.52
N ALA A 99 -8.57 -3.57 -4.72
CA ALA A 99 -8.54 -4.54 -3.64
C ALA A 99 -7.47 -4.16 -2.62
N HIS A 100 -7.81 -4.33 -1.34
CA HIS A 100 -6.92 -4.00 -0.26
C HIS A 100 -7.23 -4.81 1.00
N TYR A 101 -6.24 -4.88 1.89
CA TYR A 101 -6.34 -5.44 3.23
C TYR A 101 -5.72 -4.49 4.24
N ILE A 102 -6.50 -4.10 5.25
CA ILE A 102 -6.05 -3.29 6.38
C ILE A 102 -5.54 -4.23 7.47
N LYS A 103 -4.26 -4.10 7.84
CA LYS A 103 -3.61 -4.97 8.83
C LYS A 103 -4.14 -4.72 10.25
N LYS A 104 -4.03 -5.75 11.09
CA LYS A 104 -4.66 -5.86 12.42
C LYS A 104 -4.56 -4.60 13.28
N ASP A 105 -3.39 -3.98 13.30
CA ASP A 105 -3.09 -2.78 14.07
C ASP A 105 -3.93 -1.54 13.71
N LEU A 106 -4.50 -1.50 12.50
CA LEU A 106 -5.34 -0.41 12.02
C LEU A 106 -6.84 -0.78 11.99
N GLN A 107 -7.18 -2.06 12.19
CA GLN A 107 -8.56 -2.54 12.07
C GLN A 107 -9.50 -1.96 13.12
N ILE A 108 -8.97 -1.47 14.24
CA ILE A 108 -9.76 -0.77 15.26
C ILE A 108 -10.41 0.52 14.74
N HIS A 109 -9.93 1.06 13.63
CA HIS A 109 -10.44 2.26 12.96
C HIS A 109 -11.29 1.94 11.74
N LEU A 110 -11.60 0.65 11.49
CA LEU A 110 -12.49 0.29 10.40
C LEU A 110 -13.95 0.51 10.81
N PRO A 111 -14.84 0.88 9.87
CA PRO A 111 -16.27 0.80 10.07
C PRO A 111 -16.70 -0.61 10.53
N ALA A 112 -17.81 -0.69 11.26
CA ALA A 112 -18.43 -1.98 11.57
C ALA A 112 -18.75 -2.73 10.26
N ASP A 113 -18.53 -4.04 10.28
CA ASP A 113 -18.76 -4.95 9.14
C ASP A 113 -17.98 -4.60 7.85
N TYR A 114 -16.90 -3.82 7.96
CA TYR A 114 -16.06 -3.48 6.82
C TYR A 114 -15.48 -4.75 6.15
N PRO A 115 -15.66 -4.94 4.82
CA PRO A 115 -15.17 -6.13 4.12
C PRO A 115 -13.64 -6.10 3.98
N ASN A 116 -12.94 -6.63 4.97
CA ASN A 116 -11.48 -6.65 5.04
C ASN A 116 -10.87 -8.01 4.68
N THR A 117 -11.05 -8.44 3.42
CA THR A 117 -10.68 -9.78 2.96
C THR A 117 -9.15 -9.97 2.89
N LEU A 118 -8.60 -10.80 3.77
CA LEU A 118 -7.15 -11.08 3.84
C LEU A 118 -6.63 -11.89 2.64
N ARG A 119 -7.43 -12.83 2.13
CA ARG A 119 -7.04 -13.75 1.05
C ARG A 119 -7.94 -13.52 -0.16
N VAL A 120 -7.33 -13.06 -1.24
CA VAL A 120 -7.93 -12.96 -2.57
C VAL A 120 -7.19 -13.90 -3.53
N PRO A 121 -7.80 -14.34 -4.63
CA PRO A 121 -7.06 -14.95 -5.74
C PRO A 121 -5.92 -14.03 -6.19
N GLN A 122 -4.71 -14.58 -6.33
CA GLN A 122 -3.49 -13.83 -6.71
C GLN A 122 -3.02 -14.24 -8.10
N TYR A 123 -3.91 -14.16 -9.07
CA TYR A 123 -3.67 -14.40 -10.48
C TYR A 123 -4.68 -13.57 -11.28
N HIS A 124 -4.35 -13.23 -12.53
CA HIS A 124 -5.33 -12.70 -13.47
C HIS A 124 -6.07 -13.87 -14.11
N GLU A 125 -7.40 -13.79 -14.18
CA GLU A 125 -8.17 -14.75 -14.95
C GLU A 125 -7.76 -14.66 -16.42
N ALA A 126 -7.62 -15.81 -17.08
CA ALA A 126 -7.34 -15.83 -18.52
C ALA A 126 -8.52 -15.17 -19.24
N THR A 127 -8.26 -14.09 -19.98
CA THR A 127 -9.25 -13.56 -20.91
C THR A 127 -9.42 -14.59 -22.02
N ILE A 128 -10.60 -15.24 -22.08
CA ILE A 128 -10.97 -16.21 -23.11
C ILE A 128 -11.20 -15.48 -24.43
#